data_AF-A0A0J8YAQ8-F1
#
_entry.id   AF-A0A0J8YAQ8-F1
#
_cell.length_a   1.000
_cell.length_b   1.000
_cell.length_c   1.000
_cell.angle_alpha   90.00
_cell.angle_beta   90.00
_cell.angle_gamma   90.00
#
_symmetry.space_group_name_H-M   'P 1'
#
loop_
_entity.id
_entity.type
_entity.pdbx_description
1 polymer ?
#
loop_
_entity_poly.entity_id
_entity_poly.type
_entity_poly.pdbx_seq_one_letter_code
_entity_poly.pdbx_strand_id
1 'polypeptide(L)'
;MLKEDKYAAFYRLGMEESLAEKIMELSLHELVKLAETNQLICKLRFEKTEVIEKLTQDSRVDDLQQIHTGIMLASHLLQARTDSKRLRQ
;
A
#
# COMPACT_ATOMS: atom_id res chain seq x y z
N MET A 1 7.39 -11.72 2.16
CA MET A 1 7.25 -10.53 1.28
C MET A 1 8.51 -9.65 1.23
N LEU A 2 8.77 -8.73 2.16
CA LEU A 2 9.93 -7.81 2.07
C LEU A 2 11.29 -8.52 1.96
N LYS A 3 11.44 -9.65 2.67
CA LYS A 3 12.63 -10.50 2.61
C LYS A 3 12.72 -11.39 1.35
N GLU A 4 11.61 -11.61 0.65
CA GLU A 4 11.54 -12.47 -0.54
C GLU A 4 11.75 -11.66 -1.81
N ASP A 5 11.01 -10.56 -1.96
CA ASP A 5 11.10 -9.64 -3.09
C ASP A 5 10.81 -8.22 -2.60
N LYS A 6 11.90 -7.48 -2.36
CA LYS A 6 11.87 -6.09 -1.87
C LYS A 6 11.06 -5.19 -2.83
N TYR A 7 11.26 -5.32 -4.13
CA TYR A 7 10.64 -4.44 -5.13
C TYR A 7 9.14 -4.71 -5.28
N ALA A 8 8.74 -5.98 -5.39
CA ALA A 8 7.32 -6.32 -5.42
C ALA A 8 6.61 -5.96 -4.11
N ALA A 9 7.29 -6.10 -2.97
CA ALA A 9 6.74 -5.73 -1.67
C ALA A 9 6.46 -4.24 -1.55
N PHE A 10 7.34 -3.36 -2.06
CA PHE A 10 7.10 -1.90 -2.02
C PHE A 10 5.79 -1.51 -2.69
N TYR A 11 5.53 -2.10 -3.84
CA TYR A 11 4.33 -1.84 -4.61
C TYR A 11 3.08 -2.43 -3.95
N ARG A 12 3.14 -3.69 -3.53
CA ARG A 12 2.02 -4.40 -2.89
C ARG A 12 1.64 -3.76 -1.55
N LEU A 13 2.64 -3.39 -0.75
CA LEU A 13 2.43 -2.77 0.57
C LEU A 13 2.22 -1.26 0.50
N GLY A 14 2.51 -0.62 -0.65
CA GLY A 14 2.28 0.81 -0.84
C GLY A 14 3.19 1.70 0.01
N MET A 15 4.40 1.24 0.32
CA MET A 15 5.34 1.91 1.22
C MET A 15 6.54 2.51 0.47
N GLU A 16 7.19 3.49 1.11
CA GLU A 16 8.46 4.04 0.67
C GLU A 16 9.61 3.08 1.03
N GLU A 17 10.73 3.18 0.30
CA GLU A 17 11.91 2.35 0.53
C GLU A 17 12.48 2.52 1.94
N SER A 18 12.65 3.76 2.41
CA SER A 18 13.21 4.03 3.74
C SER A 18 12.37 3.44 4.88
N LEU A 19 11.04 3.52 4.78
CA LEU A 19 10.13 2.89 5.76
C LEU A 19 10.26 1.37 5.73
N ALA A 20 10.33 0.78 4.55
CA ALA A 20 10.43 -0.66 4.40
C ALA A 20 11.76 -1.21 4.93
N GLU A 21 12.85 -0.49 4.71
CA GLU A 21 14.16 -0.79 5.30
C GLU A 21 14.09 -0.71 6.82
N LYS A 22 13.48 0.35 7.37
CA LYS A 22 13.30 0.46 8.81
C LYS A 22 12.49 -0.69 9.40
N ILE A 23 11.42 -1.13 8.73
CA ILE A 23 10.60 -2.29 9.16
C ILE A 23 11.44 -3.57 9.17
N MET A 24 12.35 -3.76 8.20
CA MET A 24 13.21 -4.94 8.12
C MET A 24 14.27 -4.99 9.23
N GLU A 25 14.66 -3.83 9.77
CA GLU A 25 15.60 -3.71 10.89
C GLU A 25 14.96 -3.96 12.26
N LEU A 26 13.63 -3.94 12.37
CA LEU A 26 12.96 -4.09 13.65
C LEU A 26 13.22 -5.47 14.25
N SER A 27 13.61 -5.47 15.52
CA SER A 27 13.62 -6.65 16.35
C SER A 27 12.19 -7.13 16.64
N LEU A 28 12.07 -8.38 17.09
CA LEU A 28 10.79 -8.94 17.51
C LEU A 28 10.14 -8.09 18.62
N HIS A 29 10.93 -7.59 19.57
CA HIS A 29 10.43 -6.76 20.66
C HIS A 29 9.82 -5.45 20.16
N GLU A 30 10.47 -4.79 19.19
CA GLU A 30 9.96 -3.55 18.60
C GLU A 30 8.70 -3.79 17.78
N LEU A 31 8.61 -4.92 17.06
CA LEU A 31 7.41 -5.32 16.34
C LEU A 31 6.22 -5.56 17.28
N VAL A 32 6.45 -6.23 18.41
CA VAL A 32 5.42 -6.45 19.44
C VAL A 32 4.96 -5.12 20.01
N LYS A 33 5.90 -4.22 20.36
CA LYS A 33 5.57 -2.89 20.87
C LYS A 33 4.72 -2.07 19.90
N LEU A 34 4.97 -2.18 18.58
CA LEU A 34 4.12 -1.56 17.57
C LEU A 34 2.72 -2.20 17.51
N ALA A 35 2.63 -3.52 17.59
CA ALA A 35 1.36 -4.24 17.57
C ALA A 35 0.48 -3.93 18.81
N GLU A 36 1.10 -3.63 19.94
CA GLU A 36 0.43 -3.28 21.20
C GLU A 36 -0.17 -1.86 21.22
N THR A 37 0.00 -1.06 20.17
CA THR A 37 -0.48 0.34 20.15
C THR A 37 -2.00 0.52 20.26
N ASN A 38 -2.80 -0.56 20.32
CA ASN A 38 -4.27 -0.58 20.42
C ASN A 38 -4.96 0.39 19.44
N GLN A 39 -4.28 0.68 18.34
CA GLN A 39 -4.68 1.58 17.27
C GLN A 39 -4.25 0.93 15.97
N LEU A 40 -5.05 1.15 14.92
CA LEU A 40 -4.69 0.66 13.61
C LEU A 40 -3.53 1.50 13.05
N ILE A 41 -2.34 0.90 12.97
CA ILE A 41 -1.14 1.56 12.43
C ILE A 41 -1.05 1.53 10.90
N CYS A 42 -1.99 0.87 10.23
CA CYS A 42 -2.09 0.79 8.77
C CYS A 42 -3.31 1.58 8.27
N LYS A 43 -3.10 2.52 7.35
CA LYS A 43 -4.20 3.26 6.74
C LYS A 43 -4.74 2.53 5.51
N LEU A 44 -6.04 2.69 5.25
CA LEU A 44 -6.65 2.21 4.01
C LEU A 44 -6.05 2.98 2.82
N ARG A 45 -5.70 2.26 1.75
CA ARG A 45 -5.15 2.86 0.52
C ARG A 45 -6.22 3.42 -0.43
N PHE A 46 -7.49 3.31 -0.05
CA PHE A 46 -8.62 3.88 -0.77
C PHE A 46 -9.05 5.17 -0.08
N GLU A 47 -8.99 6.28 -0.82
CA GLU A 47 -9.35 7.61 -0.31
C GLU A 47 -10.73 8.10 -0.78
N LYS A 48 -11.29 7.42 -1.79
CA LYS A 48 -12.48 7.85 -2.53
C LYS A 48 -13.55 6.78 -2.50
N THR A 49 -14.77 7.16 -2.13
CA THR A 49 -15.92 6.24 -2.08
C THR A 49 -16.21 5.62 -3.43
N GLU A 50 -16.05 6.38 -4.52
CA GLU A 50 -16.28 5.91 -5.90
C GLU A 50 -15.35 4.77 -6.30
N VAL A 51 -14.16 4.70 -5.67
CA VAL A 51 -13.23 3.58 -5.88
C VAL A 51 -13.79 2.32 -5.25
N ILE A 52 -14.31 2.41 -4.04
CA ILE A 52 -14.91 1.26 -3.35
C ILE A 52 -16.13 0.78 -4.13
N GLU A 53 -17.04 1.69 -4.50
CA GLU A 53 -18.24 1.37 -5.28
C GLU A 53 -17.91 0.60 -6.56
N LYS A 54 -16.95 1.09 -7.35
CA LYS A 54 -16.52 0.43 -8.60
C LYS A 54 -15.89 -0.94 -8.38
N LEU A 55 -15.19 -1.12 -7.25
CA LEU A 55 -14.52 -2.39 -6.92
C LEU A 55 -15.46 -3.43 -6.31
N THR A 56 -16.62 -3.00 -5.81
CA THR A 56 -17.63 -3.90 -5.22
C THR A 56 -18.87 -4.09 -6.09
N GLN A 57 -18.97 -3.37 -7.21
CA GLN A 57 -20.10 -3.50 -8.13
C GLN A 57 -20.04 -4.86 -8.84
N ASP A 58 -21.18 -5.54 -8.95
CA ASP A 58 -21.29 -6.80 -9.69
C ASP A 58 -20.82 -6.63 -11.14
N SER A 59 -19.84 -7.42 -11.52
CA SER A 59 -19.30 -7.50 -12.87
C SER A 59 -19.63 -8.86 -13.47
N ARG A 60 -19.80 -8.94 -14.79
CA ARG A 60 -19.87 -10.23 -15.48
C ARG A 60 -18.48 -10.85 -15.69
N VAL A 61 -17.44 -10.16 -15.23
CA VAL A 61 -16.03 -10.49 -15.43
C VAL A 61 -15.25 -10.12 -14.17
N ASP A 62 -15.38 -10.94 -13.13
CA ASP A 62 -14.80 -10.71 -11.80
C ASP A 62 -13.26 -10.72 -11.83
N ASP A 63 -12.66 -11.57 -12.67
CA ASP A 63 -11.20 -11.65 -12.82
C ASP A 63 -10.58 -10.32 -13.29
N LEU A 64 -11.30 -9.56 -14.11
CA LEU A 64 -10.86 -8.25 -14.58
C LEU A 64 -10.95 -7.18 -13.49
N GLN A 65 -11.86 -7.33 -12.53
CA GLN A 65 -12.04 -6.38 -11.43
C GLN A 65 -10.86 -6.43 -10.44
N GLN A 66 -10.31 -7.62 -10.20
CA GLN A 66 -9.10 -7.79 -9.39
C GLN A 66 -7.89 -7.10 -10.03
N ILE A 67 -7.72 -7.25 -11.35
CA ILE A 67 -6.65 -6.59 -12.11
C ILE A 67 -6.83 -5.06 -12.05
N HIS A 68 -8.06 -4.57 -12.24
CA HIS A 68 -8.36 -3.14 -12.16
C HIS A 68 -8.03 -2.55 -10.78
N THR A 69 -8.34 -3.28 -9.70
CA THR A 69 -7.92 -2.91 -8.33
C THR A 69 -6.41 -2.74 -8.23
N GLY A 70 -5.66 -3.72 -8.73
CA GLY A 70 -4.20 -3.68 -8.74
C GLY A 70 -3.65 -2.47 -9.50
N ILE A 71 -4.19 -2.18 -10.68
CA ILE A 71 -3.80 -1.04 -11.53
C ILE A 71 -4.11 0.31 -10.87
N MET A 72 -5.27 0.45 -10.23
CA MET A 72 -5.61 1.69 -9.53
C MET A 72 -4.66 1.94 -8.35
N LEU A 73 -4.44 0.94 -7.50
CA LEU A 73 -3.53 1.05 -6.36
C LEU A 73 -2.08 1.36 -6.80
N ALA A 74 -1.66 0.82 -7.95
CA ALA A 74 -0.42 1.16 -8.66
C ALA A 74 -0.32 2.66 -8.93
N SER A 75 -1.34 3.15 -9.64
CA SER A 75 -1.35 4.45 -10.27
C SER A 75 -1.39 5.53 -9.20
N HIS A 76 -2.20 5.31 -8.16
CA HIS A 76 -2.24 6.18 -6.98
C HIS A 76 -0.89 6.27 -6.27
N LEU A 77 -0.20 5.14 -6.08
CA LEU A 77 1.13 5.13 -5.44
C LEU A 77 2.17 5.89 -6.29
N LEU A 78 2.15 5.71 -7.61
CA LEU A 78 3.06 6.41 -8.53
C LEU A 78 2.77 7.91 -8.58
N GLN A 79 1.50 8.30 -8.60
CA GLN A 79 1.06 9.69 -8.55
C GLN A 79 1.56 10.38 -7.28
N ALA A 80 1.29 9.79 -6.11
CA ALA A 80 1.72 10.32 -4.82
C ALA A 80 3.25 10.50 -4.72
N ARG A 81 4.02 9.56 -5.27
CA ARG A 81 5.50 9.68 -5.36
C ARG A 81 5.95 10.80 -6.27
N THR A 82 5.26 10.99 -7.40
CA THR A 82 5.58 12.05 -8.37
C THR A 82 5.28 13.43 -7.78
N ASP A 83 4.13 13.57 -7.12
CA ASP A 83 3.71 14.83 -6.49
C ASP A 83 4.65 15.20 -5.32
N SER A 84 5.08 14.20 -4.52
CA SER A 84 6.07 14.40 -3.45
C SER A 84 7.43 14.87 -3.97
N LYS A 85 7.84 14.43 -5.17
CA LYS A 85 9.08 14.90 -5.81
C LYS A 85 8.95 16.34 -6.34
N ARG A 86 7.78 16.70 -6.87
CA ARG A 86 7.50 18.07 -7.36
C ARG A 86 7.51 19.10 -6.24
N LEU A 87 7.00 18.77 -5.05
CA LEU A 87 7.02 19.68 -3.89
C LEU A 87 8.42 19.93 -3.31
N ARG A 88 9.43 19.13 -3.68
CA ARG A 88 10.82 19.25 -3.20
C ARG A 88 11.74 19.99 -4.19
N GLN A 89 11.20 20.46 -5.32
CA GLN A 89 11.88 21.27 -6.33
C GLN A 89 11.40 22.72 -6.23
#